data_AF-A0A183EZF6-F1
#
_entry.id   AF-A0A183EZF6-F1
#
_cell.length_a   1.000
_cell.length_b   1.000
_cell.length_c   1.000
_cell.angle_alpha   90.00
_cell.angle_beta   90.00
_cell.angle_gamma   90.00
#
_symmetry.space_group_name_H-M   'P 1'
#
loop_
_entity.id
_entity.type
_entity.pdbx_description
1 polymer ?
#
loop_
_entity_poly.entity_id
_entity_poly.type
_entity_poly.pdbx_seq_one_letter_code
_entity_poly.pdbx_strand_id
1 'polypeptide(L)'
;LLSTADCLRADKSCMANSVEVRVPFLDKSFLDTAILTRARHKRPKLQDGQQIEKWILRTAFDTPENPYLPENILWRQKEQFSDGVGYKWIDELIDHCAQQVTDDQETETLDRS
;
A
#
# COMPACT_ATOMS: atom_id res chain seq x y z
N LEU A 1 -10.53 5.35 -7.51
CA LEU A 1 -9.67 4.42 -6.74
C LEU A 1 -8.85 5.15 -5.68
N LEU A 2 -7.98 6.13 -6.02
CA LEU A 2 -7.18 6.86 -5.01
C LEU A 2 -8.04 7.58 -3.94
N SER A 3 -9.02 8.38 -4.36
CA SER A 3 -9.93 9.10 -3.46
C SER A 3 -10.96 8.20 -2.77
N THR A 4 -11.35 7.10 -3.42
CA THR A 4 -12.43 6.21 -2.98
C THR A 4 -11.95 5.06 -2.11
N ALA A 5 -10.64 4.78 -2.06
CA ALA A 5 -10.03 3.72 -1.28
C ALA A 5 -9.00 4.28 -0.28
N ASP A 6 -7.75 4.45 -0.69
CA ASP A 6 -6.64 4.77 0.22
C ASP A 6 -6.82 6.10 0.95
N CYS A 7 -7.19 7.18 0.25
CA CYS A 7 -7.42 8.47 0.89
C CYS A 7 -8.63 8.39 1.82
N LEU A 8 -9.72 7.74 1.40
CA LEU A 8 -10.93 7.61 2.21
C LEU A 8 -10.68 6.83 3.50
N ARG A 9 -9.89 5.75 3.42
CA ARG A 9 -9.52 4.93 4.57
C ARG A 9 -8.63 5.72 5.52
N ALA A 10 -7.57 6.36 5.01
CA ALA A 10 -6.66 7.17 5.83
C ALA A 10 -7.42 8.29 6.55
N ASP A 11 -8.26 9.02 5.82
CA ASP A 11 -9.05 10.14 6.34
C ASP A 11 -10.04 9.69 7.42
N LYS A 12 -10.93 8.71 7.11
CA LYS A 12 -11.94 8.25 8.05
C LYS A 12 -11.37 7.60 9.30
N SER A 13 -10.33 6.77 9.16
CA SER A 13 -9.72 6.07 10.32
C SER A 13 -8.99 7.01 11.27
N CYS A 14 -8.30 8.02 10.73
CA CYS A 14 -7.62 9.04 11.55
C CYS A 14 -8.61 10.03 12.17
N MET A 15 -9.60 10.51 11.41
CA MET A 15 -10.60 11.45 11.93
C MET A 15 -11.50 10.85 13.01
N ALA A 16 -11.74 9.54 12.98
CA ALA A 16 -12.42 8.83 14.07
C ALA A 16 -11.73 9.03 15.43
N ASN A 17 -10.44 9.38 15.43
CA ASN A 17 -9.62 9.65 16.60
C ASN A 17 -9.18 11.12 16.70
N SER A 18 -9.84 12.04 15.97
CA SER A 18 -9.47 13.47 15.91
C SER A 18 -8.01 13.74 15.50
N VAL A 19 -7.43 12.86 14.68
CA VAL A 19 -6.07 13.01 14.15
C VAL A 19 -6.14 13.49 12.70
N GLU A 20 -5.41 14.57 12.39
CA GLU A 20 -5.21 15.03 11.01
C GLU A 20 -4.10 14.21 10.33
N VAL A 21 -4.41 13.58 9.19
CA VAL A 21 -3.43 12.87 8.38
C VAL A 21 -2.88 13.77 7.28
N ARG A 22 -1.55 13.78 7.11
CA ARG A 22 -0.89 14.44 5.98
C ARG A 22 -0.26 13.41 5.07
N VAL A 23 -0.37 13.63 3.77
CA VAL A 23 0.07 12.69 2.72
C VAL A 23 1.06 13.35 1.76
N PRO A 24 2.35 13.51 2.15
CA PRO A 24 3.34 14.26 1.37
C PRO A 24 3.53 13.77 -0.07
N PHE A 25 3.35 12.47 -0.31
CA PHE A 25 3.44 11.88 -1.65
C PHE A 25 2.30 12.26 -2.60
N LEU A 26 1.24 12.90 -2.09
CA LEU A 26 0.15 13.47 -2.90
C LEU A 26 0.22 15.00 -3.00
N ASP A 27 1.33 15.60 -2.56
CA ASP A 27 1.59 17.01 -2.82
C ASP A 27 1.63 17.28 -4.33
N LYS A 28 1.11 18.45 -4.74
CA LYS A 28 0.98 18.81 -6.16
C LYS A 28 2.35 18.92 -6.84
N SER A 29 3.31 19.58 -6.21
CA SER A 29 4.65 19.76 -6.78
C SER A 29 5.41 18.44 -6.88
N PHE A 30 5.23 17.56 -5.89
CA PHE A 30 5.75 16.20 -5.96
C PHE A 30 5.11 15.42 -7.10
N LEU A 31 3.77 15.47 -7.24
CA LEU A 31 3.03 14.74 -8.25
C LEU A 31 3.42 15.18 -9.67
N ASP A 32 3.58 16.48 -9.91
CA ASP A 32 4.02 17.00 -11.21
C ASP A 32 5.38 16.41 -11.60
N THR A 33 6.33 16.42 -10.68
CA THR A 33 7.67 15.85 -10.89
C THR A 33 7.61 14.33 -11.10
N ALA A 34 6.85 13.63 -10.25
CA ALA A 34 6.69 12.19 -10.29
C ALA A 34 6.05 11.76 -11.61
N ILE A 35 4.97 12.41 -12.08
CA ILE A 35 4.27 12.07 -13.31
C ILE A 35 5.15 12.32 -14.53
N LEU A 36 5.80 13.49 -14.62
CA LEU A 36 6.65 13.88 -15.75
C LEU A 36 7.92 13.04 -15.89
N THR A 37 8.33 12.35 -14.82
CA THR A 37 9.45 11.41 -14.88
C THR A 37 9.17 10.27 -15.88
N ARG A 38 10.14 10.02 -16.77
CA ARG A 38 10.05 8.99 -17.82
C ARG A 38 9.69 7.61 -17.24
N ALA A 39 8.70 6.95 -17.85
CA ALA A 39 8.17 5.67 -17.38
C ALA A 39 9.23 4.57 -17.18
N ARG A 40 10.28 4.53 -18.03
CA ARG A 40 11.38 3.57 -17.89
C ARG A 40 12.08 3.60 -16.54
N HIS A 41 12.09 4.76 -15.88
CA HIS A 41 12.72 4.96 -14.57
C HIS A 41 11.81 4.54 -13.41
N LYS A 42 10.51 4.38 -13.67
CA LYS A 42 9.52 3.91 -12.69
C LYS A 42 9.34 2.40 -12.70
N ARG A 43 9.86 1.72 -13.72
CA ARG A 43 9.79 0.26 -13.82
C ARG A 43 10.64 -0.37 -12.70
N PRO A 44 10.20 -1.50 -12.12
CA PRO A 44 11.04 -2.29 -11.24
C PRO A 44 12.35 -2.66 -11.94
N LYS A 45 13.44 -2.74 -11.18
CA LYS A 45 14.72 -3.23 -11.68
C LYS A 45 15.14 -4.48 -10.94
N LEU A 46 15.93 -5.31 -11.62
CA LEU A 46 16.47 -6.53 -11.04
C LEU A 46 17.70 -6.19 -10.20
N GLN A 47 17.69 -6.63 -8.94
CA GLN A 47 18.83 -6.59 -8.03
C GLN A 47 18.84 -7.89 -7.25
N ASP A 48 19.97 -8.59 -7.23
CA ASP A 48 20.15 -9.88 -6.53
C ASP A 48 19.05 -10.92 -6.84
N GLY A 49 18.61 -10.95 -8.11
CA GLY A 49 17.56 -11.86 -8.58
C GLY A 49 16.12 -11.45 -8.22
N GLN A 50 15.92 -10.34 -7.50
CA GLN A 50 14.61 -9.83 -7.11
C GLN A 50 14.23 -8.56 -7.89
N GLN A 51 12.95 -8.40 -8.22
CA GLN A 51 12.44 -7.17 -8.82
C GLN A 51 12.15 -6.15 -7.73
N ILE A 52 12.99 -5.12 -7.64
CA ILE A 52 12.81 -4.03 -6.70
C ILE A 52 11.98 -2.92 -7.34
N GLU A 53 10.79 -2.73 -6.78
CA GLU A 53 9.89 -1.64 -7.13
C GLU A 53 10.33 -0.29 -6.54
N LYS A 54 9.81 0.81 -7.12
CA LYS A 54 10.13 2.19 -6.72
C LYS A 54 11.65 2.48 -6.77
N TRP A 55 12.35 1.86 -7.73
CA TRP A 55 13.81 1.96 -7.88
C TRP A 55 14.34 3.40 -7.79
N ILE A 56 13.82 4.30 -8.64
CA ILE A 56 14.26 5.71 -8.67
C ILE A 56 14.09 6.41 -7.32
N LEU A 57 13.04 6.07 -6.57
CA LEU A 57 12.80 6.65 -5.26
C LEU A 57 13.85 6.13 -4.26
N ARG A 58 14.09 4.81 -4.23
CA ARG A 58 15.08 4.20 -3.33
C ARG A 58 16.49 4.73 -3.62
N THR A 59 16.89 4.79 -4.89
CA THR A 59 18.18 5.36 -5.29
C THR A 59 18.34 6.83 -4.89
N ALA A 60 17.25 7.62 -4.87
CA ALA A 60 17.34 9.01 -4.44
C ALA A 60 17.64 9.18 -2.93
N PHE A 61 17.41 8.15 -2.13
CA PHE A 61 17.71 8.13 -0.68
C PHE A 61 18.91 7.22 -0.33
N ASP A 62 19.56 6.63 -1.33
CA ASP A 62 20.76 5.81 -1.16
C ASP A 62 21.98 6.72 -0.93
N THR A 63 22.25 7.00 0.34
CA THR A 63 23.23 7.99 0.81
C THR A 63 24.18 7.33 1.82
N PRO A 64 25.19 6.56 1.37
CA PRO A 64 26.02 5.72 2.23
C PRO A 64 26.72 6.47 3.36
N GLU A 65 27.12 7.72 3.10
CA GLU A 65 27.86 8.54 4.06
C GLU A 65 26.96 9.17 5.12
N ASN A 66 25.66 9.34 4.83
CA ASN A 66 24.67 9.89 5.76
C ASN A 66 23.29 9.28 5.49
N PRO A 67 23.07 8.01 5.91
CA PRO A 67 21.91 7.25 5.48
C PRO A 67 20.63 7.76 6.16
N TYR A 68 19.62 8.09 5.35
CA TYR A 68 18.26 8.37 5.84
C TYR A 68 17.57 7.12 6.42
N LEU A 69 17.89 5.94 5.89
CA LEU A 69 17.33 4.65 6.28
C LEU A 69 18.43 3.60 6.30
N PRO A 70 18.36 2.59 7.19
CA PRO A 70 19.20 1.41 7.11
C PRO A 70 19.08 0.70 5.76
N GLU A 71 20.18 0.18 5.23
CA GLU A 71 20.25 -0.44 3.90
C GLU A 71 19.22 -1.58 3.71
N ASN A 72 19.06 -2.42 4.73
CA ASN A 72 18.11 -3.52 4.71
C ASN A 72 16.64 -3.05 4.63
N ILE A 73 16.32 -1.84 5.08
CA ILE A 73 15.00 -1.23 4.96
C ILE A 73 14.86 -0.54 3.60
N LEU A 74 15.91 0.17 3.17
CA LEU A 74 15.94 0.89 1.89
C LEU A 74 15.71 -0.04 0.70
N TRP A 75 16.21 -1.27 0.76
CA TRP A 75 16.09 -2.27 -0.31
C TRP A 75 15.10 -3.40 -0.01
N ARG A 76 14.34 -3.31 1.10
CA ARG A 76 13.30 -4.30 1.43
C ARG A 76 12.24 -4.42 0.34
N GLN A 77 11.89 -5.64 -0.03
CA GLN A 77 10.77 -5.92 -0.91
C GLN A 77 9.46 -5.39 -0.31
N LYS A 78 8.58 -4.86 -1.17
CA LYS A 78 7.24 -4.43 -0.72
C LYS A 78 6.40 -5.67 -0.43
N GLU A 79 5.92 -5.75 0.80
CA GLU A 79 4.85 -6.65 1.21
C GLU A 79 3.50 -5.93 1.05
N GLN A 80 2.44 -6.68 0.78
CA GLN A 80 1.09 -6.09 0.75
C GLN A 80 0.66 -5.74 2.18
N PHE A 81 -0.20 -4.72 2.31
CA PHE A 81 -0.66 -4.25 3.63
C PHE A 81 -1.38 -5.35 4.44
N SER A 82 -2.01 -6.31 3.77
CA SER A 82 -2.62 -7.52 4.34
C SER A 82 -1.59 -8.41 5.05
N ASP A 83 -0.42 -8.58 4.44
CA ASP A 83 0.60 -9.50 4.94
C ASP A 83 1.36 -8.88 6.12
N GLY A 84 1.50 -7.55 6.14
CA GLY A 84 2.23 -6.82 7.17
C GLY A 84 1.50 -6.65 8.52
N VAL A 85 0.17 -6.80 8.55
CA VAL A 85 -0.62 -6.74 9.80
C VAL A 85 -0.79 -8.12 10.48
N GLY A 86 -0.41 -9.19 9.78
CA GLY A 86 -0.44 -10.57 10.25
C GLY A 86 -1.52 -11.41 9.56
N TYR A 87 -1.12 -12.56 9.02
CA TYR A 87 -2.00 -13.50 8.29
C TYR A 87 -3.28 -13.86 9.04
N LYS A 88 -3.18 -13.99 10.38
CA LYS A 88 -4.31 -14.38 11.24
C LYS A 88 -5.51 -13.43 11.16
N TRP A 89 -5.29 -12.14 10.93
CA TRP A 89 -6.39 -11.17 10.93
C TRP A 89 -7.38 -11.41 9.78
N ILE A 90 -6.89 -11.79 8.60
CA ILE A 90 -7.73 -12.02 7.43
C ILE A 90 -8.48 -13.35 7.59
N ASP A 91 -7.76 -14.38 8.03
CA ASP A 91 -8.35 -15.71 8.24
C ASP A 91 -9.46 -15.65 9.31
N GLU A 92 -9.22 -14.96 10.44
CA GLU A 92 -10.22 -14.76 11.49
C GLU A 92 -11.45 -13.99 11.00
N LEU A 93 -11.25 -13.00 10.11
CA LEU A 93 -12.36 -12.24 9.53
C LEU A 93 -13.20 -13.11 8.59
N ILE A 94 -12.57 -13.94 7.76
CA ILE A 94 -13.25 -14.87 6.87
C ILE A 94 -14.05 -15.88 7.69
N ASP A 95 -13.44 -16.49 8.71
CA ASP A 95 -14.08 -17.46 9.59
C ASP A 95 -15.29 -16.86 10.33
N HIS A 96 -15.15 -15.61 10.80
CA HIS A 96 -16.25 -14.89 11.43
C HIS A 96 -17.41 -14.65 10.47
N CYS A 97 -17.13 -14.19 9.24
CA CYS A 97 -18.16 -13.96 8.23
C CYS A 97 -18.87 -15.27 7.84
N ALA A 98 -18.14 -16.37 7.68
CA ALA A 98 -18.69 -17.68 7.34
C ALA A 98 -19.64 -18.23 8.41
N GLN A 99 -19.48 -17.83 9.68
CA GLN A 99 -20.41 -18.20 10.75
C GLN A 99 -21.68 -17.35 10.77
N GLN A 100 -21.66 -16.15 10.19
CA GLN A 100 -22.75 -15.17 10.28
C GLN A 100 -23.64 -15.14 9.03
N VAL A 101 -23.14 -15.63 7.89
CA VAL A 101 -23.87 -15.68 6.62
C VAL A 101 -24.15 -17.13 6.27
N THR A 102 -25.42 -17.49 6.09
CA THR A 102 -25.82 -18.82 5.64
C THR A 102 -25.73 -18.95 4.12
N ASP A 103 -25.44 -20.15 3.62
CA ASP A 103 -25.30 -20.45 2.18
C ASP A 103 -26.50 -19.96 1.33
N ASP A 104 -27.72 -20.03 1.86
CA ASP A 104 -28.95 -19.54 1.19
C ASP A 104 -28.94 -18.01 1.00
N GLN A 105 -28.37 -17.26 1.94
CA GLN A 105 -28.24 -15.80 1.84
C GLN A 105 -27.15 -15.40 0.85
N GLU A 106 -26.07 -16.17 0.78
CA GLU A 106 -24.99 -15.94 -0.18
C GLU A 106 -25.48 -16.17 -1.62
N THR A 107 -26.20 -17.27 -1.86
CA THR A 107 -26.78 -17.61 -3.18
C THR A 107 -27.84 -16.61 -3.64
N GLU A 108 -28.74 -16.16 -2.76
CA GLU A 108 -29.79 -15.20 -3.10
C GLU A 108 -29.23 -13.80 -3.46
N THR A 109 -28.04 -13.47 -2.97
CA THR A 109 -27.35 -12.19 -3.27
C THR A 109 -26.59 -12.25 -4.59
N LEU A 110 -26.01 -13.41 -4.93
CA LEU A 110 -25.32 -13.65 -6.21
C LEU A 110 -26.29 -13.64 -7.39
N ASP A 111 -27.50 -14.17 -7.24
CA ASP A 111 -28.53 -14.16 -8.29
C ASP A 111 -29.14 -12.77 -8.57
N ARG A 112 -28.86 -11.79 -7.69
CA ARG A 112 -29.35 -10.39 -7.80
C ARG A 112 -28.31 -9.41 -8.35
N SER A 113 -27.09 -9.87 -8.62
CA SER A 113 -25.93 -9.06 -9.03
C SER A 113 -25.62 -9.21 -10.51
#